data_AF-A0A162JHD6-F1
#
_entry.id   AF-A0A162JHD6-F1
#
_cell.length_a   1.000
_cell.length_b   1.000
_cell.length_c   1.000
_cell.angle_alpha   90.00
_cell.angle_beta   90.00
_cell.angle_gamma   90.00
#
_symmetry.space_group_name_H-M   'P 1'
#
loop_
_entity.id
_entity.type
_entity.pdbx_description
1 polymer ?
#
loop_
_entity_poly.entity_id
_entity_poly.type
_entity_poly.pdbx_seq_one_letter_code
_entity_poly.pdbx_strand_id
1 'polypeptide(L)'
;MKFNKIALVASAFAFAALGGCAESEQEAQEDLVEQQYEAGEDVLEEQADLAEAQGNEAQEEALDAQADAMGEMGDQAEDAVEAGADTTAQ
;
A
#
# COMPACT_ATOMS: atom_id res chain seq x y z
N MET A 1 -43.14 9.22 5.82
CA MET A 1 -41.94 9.88 6.37
C MET A 1 -41.64 9.32 7.75
N LYS A 2 -40.33 9.28 8.11
CA LYS A 2 -39.72 9.03 9.44
C LYS A 2 -39.49 7.58 9.86
N PHE A 3 -38.42 7.00 9.31
CA PHE A 3 -37.62 6.00 10.03
C PHE A 3 -36.29 6.65 10.41
N ASN A 4 -35.94 6.52 11.69
CA ASN A 4 -34.89 7.24 12.38
C ASN A 4 -33.50 6.89 11.84
N LYS A 5 -32.79 7.90 11.32
CA LYS A 5 -31.44 7.81 10.72
C LYS A 5 -30.29 7.68 11.75
N ILE A 6 -30.54 7.08 12.92
CA ILE A 6 -29.57 7.08 14.05
C ILE A 6 -29.18 5.64 14.46
N ALA A 7 -29.50 4.63 13.66
CA ALA A 7 -29.02 3.27 13.90
C ALA A 7 -27.71 3.03 13.15
N LEU A 8 -26.61 3.22 13.87
CA LEU A 8 -25.42 2.36 13.80
C LEU A 8 -24.61 2.42 12.49
N VAL A 9 -24.06 3.60 12.22
CA VAL A 9 -22.66 3.73 11.77
C VAL A 9 -21.77 3.20 12.90
N ALA A 10 -21.67 1.88 13.06
CA ALA A 10 -20.86 1.25 14.11
C ALA A 10 -20.22 -0.07 13.67
N SER A 11 -20.13 -0.31 12.38
CA SER A 11 -19.49 -1.50 11.81
C SER A 11 -18.15 -1.22 11.12
N ALA A 12 -17.68 0.03 11.09
CA ALA A 12 -16.40 0.38 10.47
C ALA A 12 -15.17 0.27 11.40
N PHE A 13 -15.36 0.03 12.70
CA PHE A 13 -14.26 -0.04 13.68
C PHE A 13 -14.13 -1.40 14.40
N ALA A 14 -14.93 -2.40 14.01
CA ALA A 14 -14.89 -3.72 14.66
C ALA A 14 -13.73 -4.62 14.18
N PHE A 15 -12.97 -4.22 13.15
CA PHE A 15 -11.80 -4.99 12.69
C PHE A 15 -10.50 -4.64 13.44
N ALA A 16 -10.42 -3.50 14.10
CA ALA A 16 -9.23 -3.14 14.90
C ALA A 16 -9.17 -3.86 16.27
N ALA A 17 -10.19 -4.64 16.63
CA ALA A 17 -10.32 -5.28 17.94
C ALA A 17 -10.12 -6.81 17.92
N LEU A 18 -9.68 -7.38 16.80
CA LEU A 18 -9.11 -8.73 16.76
C LEU A 18 -7.59 -8.62 16.91
N GLY A 19 -7.17 -8.16 18.10
CA GLY A 19 -5.78 -8.09 18.50
C GLY A 19 -5.12 -9.48 18.55
N GLY A 20 -4.39 -9.80 17.48
CA GLY A 20 -3.33 -10.80 17.46
C GLY A 20 -2.56 -10.58 16.14
N CYS A 21 -1.40 -9.94 16.12
CA CYS A 21 -0.28 -9.98 17.06
C CYS A 21 0.26 -8.58 17.37
N ALA A 22 1.20 -8.49 18.30
CA ALA A 22 1.79 -7.25 18.79
C ALA A 22 2.73 -6.60 17.77
N GLU A 23 2.16 -6.12 16.67
CA GLU A 23 2.84 -5.23 15.72
C GLU A 23 2.98 -3.85 16.33
N SER A 24 4.14 -3.22 16.16
CA SER A 24 4.39 -1.89 16.70
C SER A 24 3.67 -0.82 15.85
N GLU A 25 3.41 0.38 16.41
CA GLU A 25 2.91 1.51 15.59
C GLU A 25 3.86 1.88 14.43
N GLN A 26 5.12 1.43 14.51
CA GLN A 26 6.13 1.58 13.48
C GLN A 26 5.91 0.57 12.35
N GLU A 27 5.81 -0.71 12.67
CA GLU A 27 5.57 -1.79 11.71
C GLU A 27 4.24 -1.57 10.97
N ALA A 28 3.21 -1.08 11.67
CA ALA A 28 1.95 -0.68 11.01
C ALA A 28 2.07 0.53 10.07
N GLN A 29 3.11 1.37 10.22
CA GLN A 29 3.39 2.49 9.30
C GLN A 29 4.26 2.03 8.13
N GLU A 30 5.22 1.15 8.37
CA GLU A 30 6.02 0.46 7.34
C GLU A 30 5.06 -0.30 6.40
N ASP A 31 4.20 -1.18 6.93
CA ASP A 31 3.19 -1.92 6.19
C ASP A 31 2.22 -1.02 5.39
N LEU A 32 1.85 0.14 5.93
CA LEU A 32 0.94 1.07 5.26
C LEU A 32 1.63 1.80 4.11
N VAL A 33 2.93 2.07 4.23
CA VAL A 33 3.73 2.67 3.17
C VAL A 33 3.99 1.63 2.09
N GLU A 34 4.48 0.44 2.45
CA GLU A 34 4.71 -0.68 1.55
C GLU A 34 3.45 -0.98 0.72
N GLN A 35 2.30 -1.21 1.37
CA GLN A 35 1.04 -1.46 0.65
C GLN A 35 0.62 -0.34 -0.31
N GLN A 36 0.96 0.93 -0.02
CA GLN A 36 0.58 2.03 -0.91
C GLN A 36 1.40 2.04 -2.20
N TYR A 37 2.67 1.68 -2.11
CA TYR A 37 3.55 1.61 -3.27
C TYR A 37 3.36 0.30 -4.03
N GLU A 38 3.28 -0.85 -3.34
CA GLU A 38 2.96 -2.15 -3.94
C GLU A 38 1.64 -2.12 -4.70
N ALA A 39 0.58 -1.53 -4.14
CA ALA A 39 -0.70 -1.43 -4.84
C ALA A 39 -0.64 -0.55 -6.11
N GLY A 40 0.34 0.35 -6.19
CA GLY A 40 0.61 1.14 -7.38
C GLY A 40 1.45 0.37 -8.41
N GLU A 41 2.44 -0.39 -7.94
CA GLU A 41 3.27 -1.32 -8.72
C GLU A 41 2.40 -2.39 -9.39
N ASP A 42 1.53 -3.07 -8.63
CA ASP A 42 0.57 -4.07 -9.11
C ASP A 42 -0.25 -3.56 -10.31
N VAL A 43 -0.70 -2.29 -10.24
CA VAL A 43 -1.50 -1.68 -11.31
C VAL A 43 -0.67 -1.41 -12.56
N LEU A 44 0.62 -1.09 -12.41
CA LEU A 44 1.54 -0.89 -13.53
C LEU A 44 1.94 -2.22 -14.16
N GLU A 45 2.23 -3.23 -13.36
CA GLU A 45 2.52 -4.59 -13.81
C GLU A 45 1.32 -5.21 -14.56
N GLU A 46 0.10 -5.09 -14.03
CA GLU A 46 -1.09 -5.63 -14.72
C GLU A 46 -1.33 -4.91 -16.07
N GLN A 47 -0.94 -3.63 -16.17
CA GLN A 47 -0.95 -2.91 -17.45
C GLN A 47 0.17 -3.35 -18.39
N ALA A 48 1.35 -3.67 -17.86
CA ALA A 48 2.48 -4.21 -18.61
C ALA A 48 2.11 -5.58 -19.19
N ASP A 49 1.54 -6.48 -18.38
CA ASP A 49 0.98 -7.77 -18.80
C ASP A 49 -0.05 -7.61 -19.91
N LEU A 50 -0.94 -6.63 -19.79
CA LEU A 50 -1.93 -6.35 -20.82
C LEU A 50 -1.27 -5.88 -22.13
N ALA A 51 -0.21 -5.07 -22.05
CA ALA A 51 0.55 -4.63 -23.21
C ALA A 51 1.31 -5.79 -23.86
N GLU A 52 1.93 -6.68 -23.07
CA GLU A 52 2.57 -7.91 -23.55
C GLU A 52 1.56 -8.81 -24.28
N ALA A 53 0.39 -9.04 -23.68
CA ALA A 53 -0.68 -9.85 -24.27
C ALA A 53 -1.20 -9.27 -25.59
N GLN A 54 -1.07 -7.96 -25.80
CA GLN A 54 -1.39 -7.27 -27.06
C GLN A 54 -0.22 -7.23 -28.06
N GLY A 55 0.96 -7.71 -27.66
CA GLY A 55 2.18 -7.73 -28.46
C GLY A 55 2.88 -6.38 -28.55
N ASN A 56 2.70 -5.51 -27.54
CA ASN A 56 3.29 -4.17 -27.50
C ASN A 56 4.47 -4.09 -26.52
N GLU A 57 5.60 -4.71 -26.89
CA GLU A 57 6.84 -4.76 -26.08
C GLU A 57 7.32 -3.36 -25.64
N ALA A 58 7.30 -2.36 -26.52
CA ALA A 58 7.78 -1.02 -26.15
C ALA A 58 6.92 -0.33 -25.08
N GLN A 59 5.64 -0.72 -24.95
CA GLN A 59 4.77 -0.22 -23.89
C GLN A 59 4.92 -1.03 -22.62
N GLU A 60 5.07 -2.35 -22.73
CA GLU A 60 5.37 -3.23 -21.60
C GLU A 60 6.68 -2.80 -20.91
N GLU A 61 7.78 -2.69 -21.64
CA GLU A 61 9.09 -2.26 -21.11
C GLU A 61 9.05 -0.85 -20.47
N ALA A 62 8.17 0.03 -20.95
CA ALA A 62 7.99 1.37 -20.37
C ALA A 62 7.14 1.37 -19.08
N LEU A 63 6.19 0.44 -18.97
CA LEU A 63 5.36 0.25 -17.77
C LEU A 63 6.15 -0.50 -16.69
N ASP A 64 6.91 -1.51 -17.08
CA ASP A 64 7.83 -2.28 -16.23
C ASP A 64 8.86 -1.34 -15.57
N ALA A 65 9.56 -0.51 -16.36
CA ALA A 65 10.48 0.49 -15.82
C ALA A 65 9.81 1.53 -14.90
N GLN A 66 8.50 1.75 -15.02
CA GLN A 66 7.75 2.61 -14.12
C GLN A 66 7.36 1.90 -12.82
N ALA A 67 7.02 0.61 -12.90
CA ALA A 67 6.77 -0.26 -11.75
C ALA A 67 8.05 -0.37 -10.91
N ASP A 68 9.20 -0.67 -11.53
CA ASP A 68 10.52 -0.69 -10.89
C ASP A 68 10.82 0.62 -10.14
N ALA A 69 10.62 1.76 -10.81
CA ALA A 69 10.87 3.07 -10.20
C ALA A 69 9.89 3.36 -9.04
N MET A 70 8.69 2.77 -9.05
CA MET A 70 7.73 2.90 -7.97
C MET A 70 8.11 2.02 -6.77
N GLY A 71 8.53 0.78 -7.02
CA GLY A 71 9.06 -0.13 -6.01
C GLY A 71 10.27 0.49 -5.29
N GLU A 72 11.26 1.01 -6.03
CA GLU A 72 12.41 1.70 -5.44
C GLU A 72 12.04 2.93 -4.60
N MET A 73 10.94 3.63 -4.94
CA MET A 73 10.41 4.73 -4.11
C MET A 73 9.69 4.22 -2.87
N GLY A 74 9.02 3.06 -2.95
CA GLY A 74 8.42 2.36 -1.82
C GLY A 74 9.47 1.98 -0.78
N ASP A 75 10.53 1.29 -1.22
CA ASP A 75 11.67 0.91 -0.37
C ASP A 75 12.27 2.12 0.35
N GLN A 76 12.51 3.22 -0.38
CA GLN A 76 13.05 4.46 0.22
C GLN A 76 12.11 5.09 1.24
N ALA A 77 10.80 4.95 1.04
CA ALA A 77 9.79 5.49 1.94
C ALA A 77 9.68 4.62 3.20
N GLU A 78 9.74 3.30 3.08
CA GLU A 78 9.82 2.34 4.17
C GLU A 78 11.08 2.59 5.01
N ASP A 79 12.26 2.66 4.37
CA ASP A 79 13.55 2.97 5.02
C ASP A 79 13.49 4.27 5.83
N ALA A 80 12.77 5.28 5.33
CA ALA A 80 12.63 6.57 6.01
C ALA A 80 11.75 6.47 7.27
N VAL A 81 10.73 5.61 7.24
CA VAL A 81 9.89 5.30 8.41
C VAL A 81 10.73 4.55 9.45
N GLU A 82 11.49 3.53 9.02
CA GLU A 82 12.37 2.74 9.89
C GLU A 82 13.42 3.63 10.56
N ALA A 83 14.14 4.44 9.77
CA ALA A 83 15.19 5.34 10.28
C ALA A 83 14.67 6.47 11.19
N GLY A 84 13.45 6.96 10.94
CA GLY A 84 12.79 7.96 11.77
C GLY A 84 12.43 7.45 13.18
N ALA A 85 12.15 6.15 13.29
CA ALA A 85 11.92 5.49 14.57
C ALA A 85 13.22 5.30 15.36
N ASP A 86 14.30 4.91 14.67
CA ASP A 86 15.62 4.63 15.28
C ASP A 86 16.26 5.90 15.91
N THR A 87 15.99 7.06 15.33
CA THR A 87 16.41 8.37 15.89
C THR A 87 15.55 8.88 17.05
N THR A 88 14.34 8.34 17.23
CA THR A 88 13.43 8.72 18.33
C THR A 88 13.64 7.83 19.58
N ALA A 89 14.30 6.68 19.42
CA ALA A 89 14.58 5.72 20.50
C ALA A 89 15.88 5.99 21.30
N GLN A 90 16.65 7.04 20.99
CA GLN A 90 17.87 7.45 21.72
C GLN A 90 17.66 8.57 22.74
#